data_AF-A0A3A8Q1U2-F1
#
_entry.id   AF-A0A3A8Q1U2-F1
#
_cell.length_a   1.000
_cell.length_b   1.000
_cell.length_c   1.000
_cell.angle_alpha   90.00
_cell.angle_beta   90.00
_cell.angle_gamma   90.00
#
_symmetry.space_group_name_H-M   'P 1'
#
loop_
_entity.id
_entity.type
_entity.pdbx_description
1 polymer ?
#
loop_
_entity_poly.entity_id
_entity_poly.type
_entity_poly.pdbx_seq_one_letter_code
_entity_poly.pdbx_strand_id
1 'polypeptide(L)'
;MNRRLASLVVLLGVLLGAAATFLVPTAVWAQTSRTRVAPPKEATPPPAPPPPPAYEYTFLKREGPDEDLAELQRLGGEGWRVVSTVVVDGSTRRYVLMRDRRAGPAAH
;
A
#
# COMPACT_ATOMS: atom_id res chain seq x y z
N MET A 1 -31.63 -31.75 -9.96
CA MET A 1 -31.62 -30.79 -8.83
C MET A 1 -30.68 -29.61 -9.11
N ASN A 2 -31.23 -28.63 -9.83
CA ASN A 2 -31.11 -27.17 -9.74
C ASN A 2 -29.88 -26.50 -9.09
N ARG A 3 -28.66 -26.84 -9.53
CA ARG A 3 -27.44 -26.08 -9.17
C ARG A 3 -27.48 -24.61 -9.61
N ARG A 4 -28.21 -24.31 -10.69
CA ARG A 4 -28.37 -22.94 -11.22
C ARG A 4 -29.24 -22.04 -10.33
N LEU A 5 -30.17 -22.62 -9.56
CA LEU A 5 -30.99 -21.85 -8.61
C LEU A 5 -30.19 -21.47 -7.36
N ALA A 6 -29.29 -22.35 -6.90
CA ALA A 6 -28.44 -22.06 -5.75
C ALA A 6 -27.50 -20.86 -6.01
N SER A 7 -26.93 -20.76 -7.21
CA SER A 7 -26.09 -19.61 -7.60
C SER A 7 -26.87 -18.30 -7.70
N LEU A 8 -28.14 -18.34 -8.12
CA LEU A 8 -28.99 -17.15 -8.19
C LEU A 8 -29.34 -16.60 -6.80
N VAL A 9 -29.61 -17.48 -5.82
CA VAL A 9 -29.92 -17.07 -4.44
C VAL A 9 -28.69 -16.46 -3.75
N VAL A 10 -27.50 -17.01 -3.97
CA VAL A 10 -26.25 -16.46 -3.43
C VAL A 10 -25.93 -15.10 -4.05
N LEU A 11 -26.17 -14.93 -5.36
CA LEU A 11 -25.91 -13.65 -6.04
C LEU A 11 -26.89 -12.56 -5.61
N LEU A 12 -28.15 -12.90 -5.32
CA LEU A 12 -29.14 -11.96 -4.76
C LEU A 12 -28.79 -11.54 -3.32
N GLY A 13 -28.25 -12.45 -2.51
CA GLY A 13 -27.88 -12.18 -1.12
C GLY A 13 -26.69 -11.22 -0.96
N VAL A 14 -25.73 -11.25 -1.89
CA VAL A 14 -24.57 -10.33 -1.86
C VAL A 14 -24.95 -8.92 -2.31
N LEU A 15 -25.92 -8.77 -3.23
CA LEU A 15 -26.34 -7.45 -3.73
C LEU A 15 -27.12 -6.62 -2.69
N LEU A 16 -27.80 -7.28 -1.74
CA LEU A 16 -28.63 -6.60 -0.73
C LEU A 16 -27.86 -6.15 0.53
N GLY A 17 -26.58 -6.52 0.67
CA GLY A 17 -25.75 -6.17 1.84
C GLY A 17 -25.11 -4.78 1.78
N ALA A 18 -25.24 -4.06 0.66
CA ALA A 18 -24.48 -2.82 0.40
C ALA A 18 -25.23 -1.51 0.70
N ALA A 19 -26.45 -1.54 1.27
CA ALA A 19 -27.35 -0.38 1.25
C ALA A 19 -27.93 0.09 2.60
N ALA A 20 -27.36 -0.24 3.77
CA ALA A 20 -28.02 0.05 5.05
C ALA A 20 -27.17 0.58 6.23
N THR A 21 -26.12 1.38 6.01
CA THR A 21 -25.42 2.06 7.12
C THR A 21 -25.19 3.57 6.90
N PHE A 22 -26.09 4.22 6.17
CA PHE A 22 -26.31 5.66 6.31
C PHE A 22 -27.46 5.89 7.28
N LEU A 23 -27.35 6.92 8.14
CA LEU A 23 -28.32 7.52 9.10
C LEU A 23 -28.05 7.13 10.58
N VAL A 24 -27.76 8.02 11.56
CA VAL A 24 -27.76 9.50 11.66
C VAL A 24 -26.86 9.94 12.88
N PRO A 25 -26.85 11.19 13.39
CA PRO A 25 -25.61 11.86 13.82
C PRO A 25 -25.56 12.08 15.36
N THR A 26 -24.49 12.67 15.88
CA THR A 26 -24.62 13.69 16.95
C THR A 26 -23.29 14.42 17.08
N ALA A 27 -23.27 15.65 16.58
CA ALA A 27 -22.32 16.65 17.01
C ALA A 27 -22.58 16.95 18.49
N VAL A 28 -21.66 16.55 19.36
CA VAL A 28 -21.56 17.14 20.71
C VAL A 28 -20.42 18.14 20.64
N TRP A 29 -20.78 19.37 20.30
CA TRP A 29 -19.97 20.54 20.53
C TRP A 29 -20.47 21.23 21.80
N ALA A 30 -19.50 21.75 22.57
CA ALA A 30 -19.63 22.61 23.74
C ALA A 30 -19.60 21.91 25.11
N GLN A 31 -18.40 21.80 25.67
CA GLN A 31 -18.23 22.11 27.09
C GLN A 31 -16.92 22.84 27.36
N THR A 32 -17.03 24.17 27.31
CA THR A 32 -16.37 25.16 28.16
C THR A 32 -15.29 24.66 29.12
N SER A 33 -14.06 25.09 28.88
CA SER A 33 -13.13 25.48 29.94
C SER A 33 -12.49 26.82 29.57
N ARG A 34 -13.28 27.88 29.74
CA ARG A 34 -12.77 29.25 29.84
C ARG A 34 -12.04 29.39 31.18
N THR A 35 -10.73 29.12 31.22
CA THR A 35 -9.89 29.66 32.28
C THR A 35 -8.50 30.01 31.76
N ARG A 36 -8.16 31.29 31.96
CA ARG A 36 -6.84 31.92 31.94
C ARG A 36 -6.30 32.27 30.54
N VAL A 37 -6.43 33.57 30.23
CA VAL A 37 -5.56 34.32 29.33
C VAL A 37 -4.11 34.06 29.74
N ALA A 38 -3.44 33.17 29.03
CA ALA A 38 -2.00 33.15 28.89
C ALA A 38 -1.69 33.71 27.49
N PRO A 39 -0.60 34.47 27.30
CA PRO A 39 -0.23 34.92 25.96
C PRO A 39 -0.15 33.70 25.04
N PRO A 40 -0.65 33.78 23.79
CA PRO A 40 -0.58 32.66 22.87
C PRO A 40 0.89 32.31 22.71
N LYS A 41 1.32 31.24 23.38
CA LYS A 41 2.55 30.55 23.05
C LYS A 41 2.33 30.09 21.63
N GLU A 42 3.01 30.77 20.71
CA GLU A 42 3.03 30.50 19.29
C GLU A 42 2.99 28.98 19.10
N ALA A 43 1.83 28.48 18.66
CA ALA A 43 1.65 27.05 18.46
C ALA A 43 2.64 26.69 17.36
N THR A 44 3.69 25.94 17.72
CA THR A 44 4.61 25.39 16.73
C THR A 44 3.77 24.67 15.68
N PRO A 45 3.96 24.96 14.38
CA PRO A 45 3.20 24.31 13.33
C PRO A 45 3.36 22.80 13.45
N PRO A 46 2.31 22.00 13.17
CA PRO A 46 2.42 20.56 13.23
C PRO A 46 3.56 20.09 12.31
N PRO A 47 4.34 19.08 12.71
CA PRO A 47 5.42 18.57 11.87
C PRO A 47 4.84 18.13 10.52
N ALA A 48 5.54 18.51 9.45
CA ALA A 48 5.17 18.11 8.10
C ALA A 48 5.11 16.57 7.98
N PRO A 49 4.17 16.02 7.20
CA PRO A 49 4.10 14.58 6.97
C PRO A 49 5.39 14.08 6.29
N PRO A 50 5.82 12.84 6.57
CA PRO A 50 7.01 12.29 5.92
C PRO A 50 6.81 12.24 4.40
N PRO A 51 7.88 12.44 3.61
CA PRO A 51 7.80 12.35 2.16
C PRO A 51 7.36 10.93 1.74
N PRO A 52 6.68 10.80 0.58
CA PRO A 52 6.28 9.50 0.08
C PRO A 52 7.52 8.64 -0.21
N PRO A 53 7.44 7.31 -0.02
CA PRO A 53 8.54 6.43 -0.34
C PRO A 53 8.80 6.46 -1.86
N ALA A 54 10.06 6.66 -2.24
CA ALA A 54 10.49 6.55 -3.62
C ALA A 54 11.03 5.14 -3.84
N TYR A 55 10.55 4.46 -4.88
CA TYR A 55 10.97 3.09 -5.23
C TYR A 55 11.60 3.05 -6.62
N GLU A 56 12.57 2.17 -6.79
CA GLU A 56 13.14 1.79 -8.07
C GLU A 56 12.70 0.38 -8.43
N TYR A 57 12.43 0.15 -9.72
CA TYR A 57 12.00 -1.14 -10.25
C TYR A 57 12.93 -1.59 -11.37
N THR A 58 13.19 -2.89 -11.43
CA THR A 58 13.92 -3.50 -12.55
C THR A 58 13.38 -4.90 -12.85
N PHE A 59 13.77 -5.44 -14.01
CA PHE A 59 13.41 -6.78 -14.44
C PHE A 59 14.66 -7.65 -14.54
N LEU A 60 14.59 -8.85 -13.96
CA LEU A 60 15.61 -9.88 -14.13
C LEU A 60 15.02 -11.03 -14.94
N LYS A 61 15.68 -11.40 -16.04
CA LYS A 61 15.28 -12.58 -16.83
C LYS A 61 15.59 -13.85 -16.02
N ARG A 62 14.68 -14.82 -16.09
CA ARG A 62 14.85 -16.14 -15.47
C ARG A 62 15.55 -17.07 -16.45
N GLU A 63 16.68 -17.61 -16.03
CA GLU A 63 17.48 -18.55 -16.84
C GLU A 63 17.40 -19.98 -16.28
N GLY A 64 17.41 -20.14 -14.95
CA GLY A 64 17.44 -21.44 -14.29
C GLY A 64 17.45 -21.30 -12.76
N PRO A 65 17.05 -22.32 -12.00
CA PRO A 65 16.88 -22.19 -10.54
C PRO A 65 18.19 -21.84 -9.81
N ASP A 66 19.32 -22.40 -10.25
CA ASP A 66 20.61 -22.20 -9.58
C ASP A 66 21.22 -20.85 -9.94
N GLU A 67 21.17 -20.46 -11.22
CA GLU A 67 21.62 -19.16 -11.70
C GLU A 67 20.75 -18.03 -11.13
N ASP A 68 19.42 -18.22 -11.13
CA ASP A 68 18.47 -17.28 -10.55
C ASP A 68 18.77 -17.08 -9.06
N LEU A 69 19.06 -18.15 -8.30
CA LEU A 69 19.32 -18.06 -6.87
C LEU A 69 20.57 -17.21 -6.57
N ALA A 70 21.69 -17.48 -7.26
CA ALA A 70 22.92 -16.74 -7.06
C ALA A 70 22.75 -15.24 -7.38
N GLU A 71 22.07 -14.93 -8.48
CA GLU A 71 21.83 -13.55 -8.91
C GLU A 71 20.84 -12.83 -7.97
N LEU A 72 19.78 -13.51 -7.53
CA LEU A 72 18.83 -12.94 -6.56
C LEU A 72 19.47 -12.71 -5.19
N GLN A 73 20.40 -13.56 -4.75
CA GLN A 73 21.15 -13.33 -3.51
C GLN A 73 22.06 -12.10 -3.64
N ARG A 74 22.78 -11.97 -4.76
CA ARG A 74 23.62 -10.82 -5.06
C ARG A 74 22.82 -9.52 -5.04
N LEU A 75 21.68 -9.50 -5.73
CA LEU A 75 20.75 -8.37 -5.79
C LEU A 75 20.09 -8.09 -4.43
N GLY A 76 19.80 -9.12 -3.64
CA GLY A 76 19.36 -8.98 -2.25
C GLY A 76 20.37 -8.24 -1.38
N GLY A 77 21.66 -8.51 -1.57
CA GLY A 77 22.75 -7.76 -0.93
C GLY A 77 22.81 -6.28 -1.33
N GLU A 78 22.33 -5.94 -2.52
CA GLU A 78 22.18 -4.56 -3.01
C GLU A 78 20.85 -3.90 -2.60
N GLY A 79 20.01 -4.61 -1.84
CA GLY A 79 18.73 -4.13 -1.35
C GLY A 79 17.54 -4.32 -2.31
N TRP A 80 17.71 -5.09 -3.40
CA TRP A 80 16.61 -5.47 -4.26
C TRP A 80 15.77 -6.59 -3.65
N ARG A 81 14.45 -6.49 -3.78
CA ARG A 81 13.47 -7.50 -3.36
C ARG A 81 12.62 -7.94 -4.54
N VAL A 82 12.38 -9.24 -4.68
CA VAL A 82 11.42 -9.76 -5.66
C VAL A 82 10.01 -9.44 -5.19
N VAL A 83 9.23 -8.77 -6.03
CA VAL A 83 7.85 -8.38 -5.71
C VAL A 83 6.82 -9.07 -6.59
N SER A 84 7.23 -9.55 -7.75
CA SER A 84 6.37 -10.30 -8.66
C SER A 84 7.20 -11.13 -9.63
N THR A 85 6.56 -12.11 -10.26
CA THR A 85 7.10 -12.83 -11.41
C THR A 85 6.11 -12.66 -12.56
N VAL A 86 6.60 -12.21 -13.70
CA VAL A 86 5.79 -11.93 -14.88
C VAL A 86 6.23 -12.78 -16.06
N VAL A 87 5.31 -13.08 -16.97
CA VAL A 87 5.63 -13.70 -18.27
C VAL A 87 5.58 -12.60 -19.32
N VAL A 88 6.70 -12.40 -19.99
CA VAL A 88 6.89 -11.44 -21.09
C VAL A 88 6.90 -12.24 -22.40
N ASP A 89 6.23 -11.71 -23.42
CA ASP A 89 6.16 -12.31 -24.77
C ASP A 89 5.63 -13.75 -24.82
N GLY A 90 4.83 -14.15 -23.82
CA GLY A 90 4.18 -15.47 -23.75
C GLY A 90 5.08 -16.63 -23.30
N SER A 91 6.40 -16.45 -23.19
CA SER A 91 7.34 -17.52 -22.83
C SER A 91 8.43 -17.09 -21.84
N THR A 92 8.83 -15.82 -21.84
CA THR A 92 9.97 -15.35 -21.04
C THR A 92 9.52 -15.00 -19.64
N ARG A 93 9.90 -15.80 -18.64
CA ARG A 93 9.62 -15.45 -17.24
C ARG A 93 10.65 -14.43 -16.74
N ARG A 94 10.21 -13.39 -16.05
CA ARG A 94 11.06 -12.38 -15.42
C ARG A 94 10.65 -12.13 -13.98
N TYR A 95 11.62 -11.89 -13.10
CA TYR A 95 11.36 -11.31 -11.80
C TYR A 95 11.18 -9.81 -11.92
N VAL A 96 10.18 -9.28 -11.23
CA VAL A 96 10.05 -7.85 -10.96
C VAL A 96 10.72 -7.60 -9.63
N LEU A 97 11.76 -6.77 -9.66
CA LEU A 97 12.54 -6.40 -8.50
C LEU A 97 12.20 -4.97 -8.12
N MET A 98 12.15 -4.70 -6.82
CA MET A 98 11.95 -3.37 -6.25
C MET A 98 13.07 -3.07 -5.26
N ARG A 99 13.51 -1.82 -5.16
CA ARG A 99 14.28 -1.34 -4.00
C ARG A 99 13.85 0.06 -3.61
N ASP A 100 14.19 0.45 -2.39
CA ASP A 100 13.94 1.83 -1.95
C ASP A 100 14.98 2.74 -2.59
N ARG A 101 14.51 3.83 -3.20
CA ARG A 101 15.38 4.86 -3.75
C ARG A 101 15.95 5.63 -2.56
N ARG A 102 17.24 5.43 -2.30
CA ARG A 102 17.93 6.19 -1.25
C ARG A 102 17.82 7.67 -1.61
N ALA A 103 17.09 8.43 -0.81
CA ALA A 103 17.16 9.88 -0.90
C ALA A 103 18.63 10.25 -0.70
N GLY A 104 19.23 10.94 -1.69
CA GLY A 104 20.53 11.55 -1.48
C GLY A 104 20.50 12.45 -0.25
N PRO A 105 21.64 12.72 0.40
CA PRO A 105 21.66 13.58 1.57
C PRO A 105 20.95 14.90 1.22
N ALA A 106 19.92 15.24 1.98
CA ALA A 106 19.31 16.56 1.90
C ALA A 106 20.43 17.57 2.14
N ALA A 107 20.78 18.35 1.12
CA ALA A 107 21.76 19.41 1.26
C ALA A 107 21.22 20.40 2.30
N HIS A 108 21.90 20.45 3.45
CA HIS A 108 21.72 21.48 4.46
C HIS A 108 22.54 22.71 4.09
#